data_AF-A0A953GCS7-F1
#
_entry.id   AF-A0A953GCS7-F1
#
_cell.length_a   1.000
_cell.length_b   1.000
_cell.length_c   1.000
_cell.angle_alpha   90.00
_cell.angle_beta   90.00
_cell.angle_gamma   90.00
#
_symmetry.space_group_name_H-M   'P 1'
#
loop_
_entity.id
_entity.type
_entity.pdbx_description
1 polymer ?
#
loop_
_entity_poly.entity_id
_entity_poly.type
_entity_poly.pdbx_seq_one_letter_code
_entity_poly.pdbx_strand_id
1 'polypeptide(L)'
;MRIKNFLDPIEKIRRSALRRWIVGAVLTMSCVLTARASYLLLPMDDKQANHLKAYGVTYWVIAQNVDAFWLLNYRGGSFALPNVKLIEKECLTRGVSFEVITDAEFERIKTEIANPEVNQEVMKLEKAPKIAVYSPELNEKGERIQPWDDAVTLVMTFAEIPFENTYDNAIMGARLAKYDWL
;
A
#
# COMPACT_ATOMS: atom_id res chain seq x y z
N MET A 1 24.01 -71.56 12.28
CA MET A 1 22.54 -71.77 12.20
C MET A 1 21.88 -70.40 12.36
N ARG A 2 21.41 -69.78 11.27
CA ARG A 2 21.01 -68.36 11.23
C ARG A 2 19.48 -68.29 11.30
N ILE A 3 18.93 -67.94 12.46
CA ILE A 3 17.50 -67.75 12.69
C ILE A 3 17.07 -66.58 11.80
N LYS A 4 16.42 -66.86 10.67
CA LYS A 4 15.81 -65.83 9.83
C LYS A 4 14.51 -65.40 10.51
N ASN A 5 14.50 -64.16 11.00
CA ASN A 5 13.33 -63.47 11.53
C ASN A 5 12.14 -63.60 10.57
N PHE A 6 11.21 -64.49 10.91
CA PHE A 6 9.94 -64.66 10.23
C PHE A 6 8.98 -63.61 10.82
N LEU A 7 9.10 -62.37 10.33
CA LEU A 7 8.11 -61.34 10.63
C LEU A 7 6.80 -61.76 9.96
N ASP A 8 5.76 -61.95 10.79
CA ASP A 8 4.41 -62.33 10.39
C ASP A 8 3.92 -61.39 9.26
N PRO A 9 3.29 -61.89 8.17
CA PRO A 9 2.85 -61.05 7.05
C PRO A 9 1.97 -59.86 7.49
N ILE A 10 1.20 -60.05 8.56
CA ILE A 10 0.35 -59.04 9.20
C ILE A 10 1.18 -57.89 9.78
N GLU A 11 2.32 -58.18 10.40
CA GLU A 11 3.19 -57.18 11.03
C GLU A 11 3.92 -56.33 9.98
N LYS A 12 4.29 -56.95 8.84
CA LYS A 12 4.89 -56.26 7.69
C LYS A 12 3.90 -55.30 7.03
N ILE A 13 2.63 -55.72 6.88
CA ILE A 13 1.55 -54.88 6.35
C ILE A 13 1.31 -53.69 7.28
N ARG A 14 1.19 -53.94 8.59
CA ARG A 14 0.99 -52.90 9.62
C ARG A 14 2.12 -51.86 9.65
N ARG A 15 3.39 -52.27 9.56
CA ARG A 15 4.54 -51.36 9.47
C ARG A 15 4.54 -50.53 8.18
N SER A 16 4.12 -51.12 7.05
CA SER A 16 4.02 -50.41 5.77
C SER A 16 2.86 -49.41 5.73
N ALA A 17 1.75 -49.71 6.39
CA ALA A 17 0.62 -48.82 6.56
C ALA A 17 1.01 -47.67 7.49
N LEU A 18 1.62 -47.97 8.64
CA LEU A 18 2.11 -46.97 9.59
C LEU A 18 3.10 -46.01 8.94
N ARG A 19 4.03 -46.49 8.09
CA ARG A 19 4.96 -45.63 7.35
C ARG A 19 4.23 -44.71 6.36
N ARG A 20 3.16 -45.18 5.71
CA ARG A 20 2.33 -44.36 4.81
C ARG A 20 1.53 -43.31 5.58
N TRP A 21 1.01 -43.65 6.76
CA TRP A 21 0.34 -42.70 7.65
C TRP A 21 1.30 -41.65 8.21
N ILE A 22 2.52 -42.03 8.60
CA ILE A 22 3.55 -41.09 9.06
C ILE A 22 3.98 -40.15 7.92
N VAL A 23 4.25 -40.69 6.72
CA VAL A 23 4.61 -39.86 5.55
C VAL A 23 3.46 -38.94 5.16
N GLY A 24 2.21 -39.42 5.20
CA GLY A 24 1.02 -38.62 4.96
C GLY A 24 0.87 -37.49 5.98
N ALA A 25 1.02 -37.79 7.28
CA ALA A 25 0.94 -36.83 8.37
C ALA A 25 2.03 -35.75 8.26
N VAL A 26 3.26 -36.14 7.93
CA VAL A 26 4.37 -35.20 7.70
C VAL A 26 4.12 -34.30 6.48
N LEU A 27 3.61 -34.85 5.37
CA LEU A 27 3.27 -34.06 4.18
C LEU A 27 2.14 -33.06 4.45
N THR A 28 1.12 -33.44 5.22
CA THR A 28 0.05 -32.51 5.62
C THR A 28 0.54 -31.43 6.60
N MET A 29 1.47 -31.75 7.49
CA MET A 29 2.04 -30.80 8.45
C MET A 29 2.95 -29.76 7.79
N SER A 30 3.61 -30.11 6.68
CA SER A 30 4.43 -29.17 5.89
C SER A 30 3.60 -28.16 5.06
N CYS A 31 2.29 -28.38 4.91
CA CYS A 31 1.42 -27.52 4.09
C CYS A 31 0.83 -26.33 4.87
N VAL A 32 1.11 -26.20 6.17
CA VAL A 32 0.59 -25.12 7.03
C VAL A 32 1.58 -23.95 7.15
N LEU A 33 2.30 -23.63 6.08
CA LEU A 33 3.04 -22.37 6.00
C LEU A 33 2.03 -21.24 5.81
N THR A 34 1.52 -20.71 6.90
CA THR A 34 0.74 -19.46 6.88
C THR A 34 1.64 -18.34 6.36
N ALA A 35 1.41 -17.90 5.11
CA ALA A 35 1.98 -16.66 4.64
C ALA A 35 1.48 -15.55 5.57
N ARG A 36 2.40 -14.85 6.25
CA ARG A 36 2.04 -13.67 7.04
C ARG A 36 2.01 -12.50 6.08
N ALA A 37 0.82 -11.95 5.85
CA ALA A 37 0.76 -10.64 5.24
C ALA A 37 1.22 -9.59 6.28
N SER A 38 1.72 -8.50 5.75
CA SER A 38 2.19 -7.35 6.52
C SER A 38 1.99 -6.11 5.67
N TYR A 39 2.00 -4.97 6.33
CA TYR A 39 1.81 -3.68 5.71
C TYR A 39 3.03 -2.80 5.98
N LEU A 40 3.29 -1.89 5.05
CA LEU A 40 4.17 -0.74 5.25
C LEU A 40 3.27 0.40 5.74
N LEU A 41 3.44 0.79 7.00
CA LEU A 41 2.84 1.99 7.54
C LEU A 41 3.78 3.16 7.26
N LEU A 42 3.35 4.09 6.42
CA LEU A 42 4.03 5.35 6.17
C LEU A 42 3.47 6.36 7.19
N PRO A 43 4.20 6.64 8.28
CA PRO A 43 3.74 7.64 9.24
C PRO A 43 3.66 9.01 8.56
N MET A 44 2.74 9.85 9.00
CA MET A 44 2.61 11.24 8.53
C MET A 44 2.74 12.24 9.69
N ASP A 45 3.16 11.77 10.85
CA ASP A 45 3.62 12.56 11.99
C ASP A 45 5.08 13.03 11.79
N ASP A 46 5.68 13.59 12.84
CA ASP A 46 7.04 14.15 12.82
C ASP A 46 8.15 13.12 12.51
N LYS A 47 7.84 11.82 12.48
CA LYS A 47 8.82 10.77 12.13
C LYS A 47 8.99 10.60 10.61
N GLN A 48 8.12 11.20 9.81
CA GLN A 48 8.21 11.10 8.37
C GLN A 48 9.32 12.00 7.82
N ALA A 49 10.27 11.39 7.10
CA ALA A 49 11.37 12.11 6.48
C ALA A 49 10.91 12.95 5.28
N ASN A 50 9.88 12.49 4.55
CA ASN A 50 9.39 13.20 3.38
C ASN A 50 7.88 13.00 3.14
N HIS A 51 7.06 13.88 3.72
CA HIS A 51 5.59 13.80 3.65
C HIS A 51 5.08 13.91 2.21
N LEU A 52 5.60 14.83 1.40
CA LEU A 52 5.13 15.02 0.03
C LEU A 52 5.46 13.81 -0.85
N LYS A 53 6.66 13.23 -0.70
CA LYS A 53 7.00 11.99 -1.39
C LYS A 53 6.17 10.80 -0.90
N ALA A 54 5.72 10.78 0.35
CA ALA A 54 4.81 9.72 0.85
C ALA A 54 3.48 9.72 0.09
N TYR A 55 2.87 10.90 -0.15
CA TYR A 55 1.70 11.01 -1.04
C TYR A 55 2.02 10.51 -2.45
N GLY A 56 3.19 10.88 -2.99
CA GLY A 56 3.69 10.40 -4.27
C GLY A 56 3.79 8.88 -4.39
N VAL A 57 4.38 8.23 -3.38
CA VAL A 57 4.47 6.77 -3.29
C VAL A 57 3.07 6.16 -3.25
N THR A 58 2.18 6.66 -2.39
CA THR A 58 0.81 6.15 -2.30
C THR A 58 0.08 6.26 -3.63
N TYR A 59 0.18 7.42 -4.31
CA TYR A 59 -0.38 7.61 -5.65
C TYR A 59 0.19 6.59 -6.65
N TRP A 60 1.50 6.41 -6.66
CA TRP A 60 2.18 5.47 -7.55
C TRP A 60 1.72 4.02 -7.31
N VAL A 61 1.46 3.63 -6.06
CA VAL A 61 0.93 2.31 -5.70
C VAL A 61 -0.48 2.11 -6.27
N ILE A 62 -1.40 3.04 -6.03
CA ILE A 62 -2.78 2.93 -6.53
C ILE A 62 -2.86 3.09 -8.06
N ALA A 63 -1.90 3.76 -8.69
CA ALA A 63 -1.77 3.82 -10.15
C ALA A 63 -1.40 2.46 -10.76
N GLN A 64 -0.83 1.55 -9.98
CA GLN A 64 -0.55 0.17 -10.39
C GLN A 64 -1.69 -0.80 -10.10
N ASN A 65 -2.87 -0.28 -9.71
CA ASN A 65 -4.02 -1.08 -9.26
C ASN A 65 -3.69 -1.93 -8.02
N VAL A 66 -2.82 -1.42 -7.15
CA VAL A 66 -2.57 -2.00 -5.84
C VAL A 66 -3.28 -1.15 -4.80
N ASP A 67 -4.17 -1.78 -4.04
CA ASP A 67 -4.94 -1.08 -3.01
C ASP A 67 -4.03 -0.52 -1.92
N ALA A 68 -4.36 0.68 -1.45
CA ALA A 68 -3.77 1.34 -0.31
C ALA A 68 -4.85 1.76 0.69
N PHE A 69 -4.45 2.11 1.91
CA PHE A 69 -5.36 2.65 2.92
C PHE A 69 -4.83 4.00 3.40
N TRP A 70 -5.73 4.99 3.44
CA TRP A 70 -5.49 6.26 4.10
C TRP A 70 -6.15 6.25 5.48
N LEU A 71 -5.34 6.44 6.51
CA LEU A 71 -5.76 6.45 7.90
C LEU A 71 -5.97 7.90 8.34
N LEU A 72 -7.14 8.45 8.01
CA LEU A 72 -7.49 9.85 8.26
C LEU A 72 -7.38 10.19 9.75
N ASN A 73 -6.67 11.27 10.05
CA ASN A 73 -6.37 11.77 11.41
C ASN A 73 -5.65 10.77 12.34
N TYR A 74 -5.22 9.62 11.85
CA TYR A 74 -4.36 8.70 12.58
C TYR A 74 -2.89 9.01 12.24
N ARG A 75 -2.10 9.36 13.25
CA ARG A 75 -0.68 9.74 13.10
C ARG A 75 -0.44 10.70 11.93
N GLY A 76 -1.18 11.81 11.91
CA GLY A 76 -1.08 12.84 10.87
C GLY A 76 -1.68 12.48 9.50
N GLY A 77 -2.49 11.42 9.41
CA GLY A 77 -3.07 10.97 8.14
C GLY A 77 -2.22 9.90 7.45
N SER A 78 -1.75 8.91 8.21
CA SER A 78 -0.81 7.89 7.73
C SER A 78 -1.35 7.03 6.59
N PHE A 79 -0.46 6.46 5.79
CA PHE A 79 -0.83 5.48 4.76
C PHE A 79 -0.42 4.07 5.16
N ALA A 80 -1.24 3.09 4.85
CA ALA A 80 -0.87 1.67 4.92
C ALA A 80 -0.87 1.06 3.52
N LEU A 81 0.28 0.53 3.12
CA LEU A 81 0.51 -0.07 1.81
C LEU A 81 0.84 -1.56 1.99
N PRO A 82 0.52 -2.45 1.04
CA PRO A 82 0.94 -3.84 1.11
C PRO A 82 2.47 -3.96 1.21
N ASN A 83 2.96 -4.84 2.07
CA ASN A 83 4.40 -5.08 2.19
C ASN A 83 4.93 -5.92 1.02
N VAL A 84 5.22 -5.23 -0.08
CA VAL A 84 5.85 -5.78 -1.28
C VAL A 84 7.23 -5.14 -1.44
N LYS A 85 8.26 -5.95 -1.69
CA LYS A 85 9.66 -5.49 -1.85
C LYS A 85 9.82 -4.33 -2.84
N LEU A 86 8.99 -4.29 -3.88
CA LEU A 86 9.01 -3.22 -4.86
C LEU A 86 8.58 -1.87 -4.25
N ILE A 87 7.53 -1.87 -3.43
CA ILE A 87 7.03 -0.67 -2.74
C ILE A 87 8.03 -0.23 -1.68
N GLU A 88 8.60 -1.17 -0.93
CA GLU A 88 9.66 -0.90 0.05
C GLU A 88 10.86 -0.18 -0.62
N LYS A 89 11.31 -0.68 -1.77
CA LYS A 89 12.38 -0.08 -2.55
C LYS A 89 12.03 1.32 -3.03
N GLU A 90 10.79 1.57 -3.45
CA GLU A 90 10.37 2.92 -3.84
C GLU A 90 10.35 3.89 -2.66
N CYS A 91 9.85 3.47 -1.49
CA CYS A 91 9.92 4.29 -0.29
C CYS A 91 11.37 4.69 0.01
N LEU A 92 12.30 3.73 0.00
CA LEU A 92 13.72 4.01 0.24
C LEU A 92 14.33 4.94 -0.81
N THR A 93 14.00 4.73 -2.08
CA THR A 93 14.52 5.51 -3.21
C THR A 93 14.06 6.97 -3.15
N ARG A 94 12.82 7.20 -2.70
CA ARG A 94 12.21 8.52 -2.58
C ARG A 94 12.41 9.17 -1.21
N GLY A 95 13.13 8.51 -0.31
CA GLY A 95 13.42 9.02 1.04
C GLY A 95 12.21 9.09 1.96
N VAL A 96 11.25 8.16 1.81
CA VAL A 96 10.04 8.06 2.61
C VAL A 96 10.27 7.08 3.77
N SER A 97 10.02 7.54 5.00
CA SER A 97 10.03 6.68 6.20
C SER A 97 8.84 5.73 6.17
N PHE A 98 9.06 4.48 6.60
CA PHE A 98 7.99 3.50 6.79
C PHE A 98 8.31 2.54 7.95
N GLU A 99 7.27 1.93 8.49
CA GLU A 99 7.31 0.92 9.53
C GLU A 99 6.68 -0.37 8.98
N VAL A 100 7.32 -1.52 9.15
CA VAL A 100 6.73 -2.81 8.76
C VAL A 100 5.85 -3.29 9.91
N ILE A 101 4.54 -3.35 9.69
CA ILE A 101 3.56 -3.79 10.69
C ILE A 101 2.91 -5.11 10.27
N THR A 102 2.54 -5.93 11.25
CA THR A 102 1.84 -7.20 10.99
C THR A 102 0.36 -6.98 10.66
N ASP A 103 -0.30 -7.93 10.02
CA ASP A 103 -1.76 -7.88 9.82
C ASP A 103 -2.50 -7.67 11.14
N ALA A 104 -2.11 -8.40 12.19
CA ALA A 104 -2.72 -8.28 13.51
C ALA A 104 -2.57 -6.87 14.11
N GLU A 105 -1.45 -6.21 13.83
CA GLU A 105 -1.23 -4.82 14.24
C GLU A 105 -2.07 -3.85 13.43
N PHE A 106 -2.17 -4.05 12.12
CA PHE A 106 -3.03 -3.25 11.27
C PHE A 106 -4.52 -3.37 11.67
N GLU A 107 -5.00 -4.58 12.00
CA GLU A 107 -6.35 -4.78 12.52
C GLU A 107 -6.59 -4.05 13.85
N ARG A 108 -5.58 -4.02 14.74
CA ARG A 108 -5.68 -3.23 15.98
C ARG A 108 -5.81 -1.74 15.69
N ILE A 109 -5.00 -1.20 14.77
CA ILE A 109 -5.08 0.21 14.36
C ILE A 109 -6.46 0.54 13.79
N LYS A 110 -7.00 -0.32 12.90
CA LYS A 110 -8.36 -0.13 12.37
C LYS A 110 -9.42 -0.14 13.46
N THR A 111 -9.27 -0.99 14.47
CA THR A 111 -10.18 -1.05 15.61
C THR A 111 -10.11 0.23 16.46
N GLU A 112 -8.91 0.78 16.66
CA GLU A 112 -8.70 2.06 17.35
C GLU A 112 -9.37 3.22 16.60
N ILE A 113 -9.15 3.30 15.28
CA ILE A 113 -9.74 4.31 14.40
C ILE A 113 -11.28 4.21 14.38
N ALA A 114 -11.83 3.00 14.45
CA ALA A 114 -13.28 2.78 14.44
C ALA A 114 -13.98 3.23 15.73
N ASN A 115 -13.26 3.69 16.75
CA ASN A 115 -13.86 4.23 17.97
C ASN A 115 -14.66 5.52 17.65
N PRO A 116 -16.00 5.54 17.86
CA PRO A 116 -16.83 6.71 17.55
C PRO A 116 -16.46 7.97 18.34
N GLU A 117 -15.74 7.84 19.45
CA GLU A 117 -15.28 8.98 20.27
C GLU A 117 -14.07 9.70 19.67
N VAL A 118 -13.42 9.10 18.66
CA VAL A 118 -12.21 9.65 18.03
C VAL A 118 -12.55 10.04 16.59
N ASN A 119 -12.20 11.26 16.18
CA ASN A 119 -12.47 11.76 14.83
C ASN A 119 -11.45 11.21 13.81
N GLN A 120 -11.48 9.90 13.56
CA GLN A 120 -10.59 9.19 12.64
C GLN A 120 -11.39 8.29 11.70
N GLU A 121 -10.81 7.97 10.54
CA GLU A 121 -11.47 7.10 9.54
C GLU A 121 -10.44 6.32 8.70
N VAL A 122 -10.81 5.12 8.27
CA VAL A 122 -10.01 4.31 7.34
C VAL A 122 -10.65 4.39 5.95
N MET A 123 -9.97 5.05 5.02
CA MET A 123 -10.39 5.14 3.63
C MET A 123 -9.57 4.19 2.77
N LYS A 124 -10.24 3.30 2.03
CA LYS A 124 -9.59 2.44 1.04
C LYS A 124 -9.38 3.22 -0.25
N LEU A 125 -8.17 3.15 -0.80
CA LEU A 125 -7.77 3.78 -2.06
C LEU A 125 -7.52 2.69 -3.10
N GLU A 126 -8.32 2.66 -4.15
CA GLU A 126 -8.29 1.58 -5.16
C GLU A 126 -7.79 2.06 -6.53
N LYS A 127 -7.93 3.35 -6.83
CA LYS A 127 -7.62 3.90 -8.15
C LYS A 127 -7.00 5.29 -8.05
N ALA A 128 -5.93 5.50 -8.81
CA ALA A 128 -5.34 6.81 -9.00
C ALA A 128 -6.32 7.77 -9.70
N PRO A 129 -6.64 8.95 -9.10
CA PRO A 129 -7.49 9.94 -9.74
C PRO A 129 -6.73 10.68 -10.85
N LYS A 130 -7.46 11.17 -11.85
CA LYS A 130 -6.92 12.15 -12.79
C LYS A 130 -7.03 13.55 -12.20
N ILE A 131 -5.88 14.21 -12.05
CA ILE A 131 -5.76 15.51 -11.39
C ILE A 131 -5.53 16.60 -12.43
N ALA A 132 -6.32 17.66 -12.36
CA ALA A 132 -6.06 18.91 -13.05
C ALA A 132 -5.64 19.97 -12.03
N VAL A 133 -4.73 20.88 -12.42
CA VAL A 133 -4.41 22.08 -11.65
C VAL A 133 -4.82 23.30 -12.49
N TYR A 134 -5.65 24.16 -11.91
CA TYR A 134 -5.96 25.44 -12.53
C TYR A 134 -4.80 26.41 -12.31
N SER A 135 -4.16 26.85 -13.39
CA SER A 135 -3.05 27.80 -13.33
C SER A 135 -3.19 28.79 -14.49
N PRO A 136 -3.64 30.04 -14.24
CA PRO A 136 -3.85 31.02 -15.30
C PRO A 136 -2.53 31.35 -16.00
N GLU A 137 -2.56 31.67 -17.30
CA GLU A 137 -1.31 31.96 -18.03
C GLU A 137 -0.66 33.27 -17.57
N LEU A 138 -1.46 34.20 -17.05
CA LEU A 138 -1.04 35.53 -16.64
C LEU A 138 -1.42 35.76 -15.17
N ASN A 139 -0.52 36.38 -14.42
CA ASN A 139 -0.83 36.87 -13.07
C ASN A 139 -1.70 38.15 -13.14
N GLU A 140 -2.09 38.67 -11.98
CA GLU A 140 -2.91 39.91 -11.86
C GLU A 140 -2.27 41.15 -12.52
N LYS A 141 -0.96 41.09 -12.81
CA LYS A 141 -0.18 42.17 -13.44
C LYS A 141 0.02 41.96 -14.94
N GLY A 142 -0.53 40.89 -15.52
CA GLY A 142 -0.37 40.58 -16.94
C GLY A 142 0.98 39.95 -17.30
N GLU A 143 1.71 39.41 -16.32
CA GLU A 143 2.98 38.72 -16.52
C GLU A 143 2.75 37.22 -16.59
N ARG A 144 3.53 36.51 -17.43
CA ARG A 144 3.40 35.06 -17.59
C ARG A 144 3.78 34.34 -16.29
N ILE A 145 2.89 33.52 -15.76
CA ILE A 145 3.15 32.72 -14.55
C ILE A 145 4.23 31.69 -14.85
N GLN A 146 5.28 31.67 -14.05
CA GLN A 146 6.35 30.68 -14.17
C GLN A 146 6.01 29.44 -13.33
N PRO A 147 6.52 28.24 -13.68
CA PRO A 147 6.21 27.00 -12.95
C PRO A 147 6.57 27.02 -11.46
N TRP A 148 7.51 27.88 -11.05
CA TRP A 148 7.88 28.03 -9.63
C TRP A 148 7.05 29.09 -8.89
N ASP A 149 6.22 29.85 -9.60
CA ASP A 149 5.31 30.81 -8.99
C ASP A 149 4.01 30.14 -8.50
N ASP A 150 3.76 28.89 -8.90
CA ASP A 150 2.60 28.09 -8.48
C ASP A 150 3.02 26.96 -7.53
N ALA A 151 2.73 27.17 -6.23
CA ALA A 151 3.06 26.23 -5.16
C ALA A 151 2.42 24.84 -5.36
N VAL A 152 1.23 24.75 -5.98
CA VAL A 152 0.55 23.48 -6.18
C VAL A 152 1.29 22.65 -7.23
N THR A 153 1.65 23.27 -8.36
CA THR A 153 2.40 22.56 -9.41
C THR A 153 3.79 22.16 -8.94
N LEU A 154 4.45 22.97 -8.12
CA LEU A 154 5.71 22.64 -7.47
C LEU A 154 5.57 21.42 -6.54
N VAL A 155 4.55 21.41 -5.69
CA VAL A 155 4.30 20.30 -4.77
C VAL A 155 3.99 19.01 -5.52
N MET A 156 3.13 19.05 -6.54
CA MET A 156 2.79 17.87 -7.36
C MET A 156 4.01 17.33 -8.11
N THR A 157 4.81 18.23 -8.67
CA THR A 157 6.08 17.87 -9.33
C THR A 157 7.06 17.24 -8.35
N PHE A 158 7.21 17.83 -7.16
CA PHE A 158 8.07 17.28 -6.12
C PHE A 158 7.57 15.93 -5.61
N ALA A 159 6.26 15.76 -5.45
CA ALA A 159 5.65 14.47 -5.08
C ALA A 159 5.70 13.44 -6.22
N GLU A 160 6.05 13.82 -7.45
CA GLU A 160 6.00 12.97 -8.65
C GLU A 160 4.57 12.45 -8.94
N ILE A 161 3.56 13.28 -8.66
CA ILE A 161 2.17 12.99 -8.99
C ILE A 161 1.86 13.66 -10.34
N PRO A 162 1.42 12.92 -11.37
CA PRO A 162 1.08 13.50 -12.67
C PRO A 162 -0.19 14.33 -12.58
N PHE A 163 -0.18 15.49 -13.23
CA PHE A 163 -1.31 16.42 -13.32
C PHE A 163 -1.35 17.11 -14.68
N GLU A 164 -2.52 17.66 -15.04
CA GLU A 164 -2.70 18.47 -16.25
C GLU A 164 -3.04 19.92 -15.88
N ASN A 165 -2.40 20.89 -16.53
CA ASN A 165 -2.76 22.29 -16.36
C ASN A 165 -4.04 22.61 -17.13
N THR A 166 -5.00 23.25 -16.46
CA THR A 166 -6.24 23.72 -17.08
C THR A 166 -6.33 25.24 -17.04
N TYR A 167 -6.87 25.82 -18.12
CA TYR A 167 -7.01 27.27 -18.34
C TYR A 167 -8.48 27.65 -18.52
N ASP A 168 -8.81 28.94 -18.45
CA ASP A 168 -10.18 29.48 -18.61
C ASP A 168 -10.94 28.93 -19.83
N ASN A 169 -10.25 28.80 -20.97
CA ASN A 169 -10.84 28.25 -22.20
C ASN A 169 -11.22 26.76 -22.10
N ALA A 170 -10.64 26.01 -21.15
CA ALA A 170 -11.00 24.62 -20.88
C ALA A 170 -12.21 24.49 -19.95
N ILE A 171 -12.35 25.41 -18.98
CA ILE A 171 -13.50 25.53 -18.09
C ILE A 171 -14.75 25.87 -18.91
N MET A 172 -14.64 26.87 -19.78
CA MET A 172 -15.73 27.33 -20.66
C MET A 172 -16.20 26.25 -21.65
N GLY A 173 -15.33 25.30 -22.02
CA GLY A 173 -15.61 24.23 -22.96
C GLY A 173 -16.13 22.92 -22.35
N ALA A 174 -16.56 22.93 -21.07
CA ALA A 174 -17.06 21.75 -20.35
C ALA A 174 -16.09 20.55 -20.27
N ARG A 175 -14.77 20.78 -20.41
CA ARG A 175 -13.75 19.72 -20.38
C ARG A 175 -13.42 19.22 -18.97
N LEU A 176 -13.90 19.91 -17.93
CA LEU A 176 -13.66 19.58 -16.52
C LEU A 176 -14.21 18.22 -16.09
N ALA A 177 -15.29 17.75 -16.73
CA ALA A 177 -15.89 16.44 -16.42
C ALA A 177 -14.97 15.23 -16.66
N LYS A 178 -13.76 15.44 -17.20
CA LYS A 178 -12.76 14.40 -17.46
C LYS A 178 -11.81 14.16 -16.28
N TYR A 179 -11.78 15.08 -15.32
CA TYR A 179 -10.89 15.02 -14.16
C TYR A 179 -11.71 14.67 -12.92
N ASP A 180 -11.11 13.88 -12.04
CA ASP A 180 -11.74 13.48 -10.78
C ASP A 180 -11.53 14.56 -9.70
N TRP A 181 -10.45 15.34 -9.82
CA TRP A 181 -10.05 16.41 -8.92
C TRP A 181 -9.57 17.63 -9.73
N LEU A 182 -10.01 18.82 -9.32
CA LEU A 182 -9.63 20.13 -9.86
C LEU A 182 -8.98 20.98 -8.77
#